data_AF-A0A7K3BAF7-F1
#
_entry.id   AF-A0A7K3BAF7-F1
#
_cell.length_a   1.000
_cell.length_b   1.000
_cell.length_c   1.000
_cell.angle_alpha   90.00
_cell.angle_beta   90.00
_cell.angle_gamma   90.00
#
_symmetry.space_group_name_H-M   'P 1'
#
loop_
_entity.id
_entity.type
_entity.pdbx_description
1 polymer ?
#
loop_
_entity_poly.entity_id
_entity_poly.type
_entity_poly.pdbx_seq_one_letter_code
_entity_poly.pdbx_strand_id
1 'polypeptide(L)' 'MLWSHVMAALLEQYLAWRYGPLMAVGVLLVAAGHRARSSYAMCVGGVLVLLVLVSYGHH' A
#
# COMPACT_ATOMS: atom_id res chain seq x y z
N MET A 1 -10.06 -18.40 -4.70
CA MET A 1 -10.21 -17.25 -3.77
C MET A 1 -9.16 -17.22 -2.67
N LEU A 2 -8.74 -18.37 -2.09
CA LEU A 2 -7.63 -18.42 -1.12
C LEU A 2 -6.28 -17.95 -1.69
N TRP A 3 -5.95 -18.34 -2.91
CA TRP A 3 -4.68 -17.99 -3.55
C TRP A 3 -4.44 -16.48 -3.67
N SER A 4 -5.48 -15.72 -4.00
CA SER A 4 -5.41 -14.25 -4.07
C SER A 4 -5.16 -13.59 -2.72
N HIS A 5 -5.63 -14.19 -1.62
CA HIS A 5 -5.35 -13.68 -0.27
C HIS A 5 -3.93 -14.04 0.19
N VAL A 6 -3.44 -15.23 -0.16
CA VAL A 6 -2.05 -15.63 0.12
C VAL A 6 -1.06 -14.75 -0.63
N MET A 7 -1.30 -14.47 -1.92
CA MET A 7 -0.46 -13.58 -2.71
C MET A 7 -0.49 -12.14 -2.17
N ALA A 8 -1.66 -11.64 -1.75
CA ALA A 8 -1.78 -10.33 -1.12
C ALA A 8 -1.01 -10.26 0.21
N ALA A 9 -1.12 -11.28 1.06
CA ALA A 9 -0.40 -11.35 2.32
C ALA A 9 1.13 -11.43 2.13
N LEU A 10 1.59 -12.21 1.15
CA LEU A 10 3.01 -12.29 0.77
C LEU A 10 3.52 -10.95 0.24
N LEU A 11 2.73 -10.28 -0.59
CA LEU A 11 3.07 -8.96 -1.12
C LEU A 11 3.15 -7.92 0.00
N GLU A 12 2.21 -7.97 0.95
CA GLU A 12 2.22 -7.09 2.13
C GLU A 12 3.41 -7.37 3.04
N GLN A 13 3.74 -8.64 3.31
CA GLN A 13 4.94 -8.98 4.05
C GLN A 13 6.20 -8.50 3.33
N TYR A 14 6.30 -8.71 2.02
CA TYR A 14 7.45 -8.27 1.24
C TYR A 14 7.61 -6.74 1.25
N LEU A 15 6.51 -6.00 1.06
CA LEU A 15 6.49 -4.55 1.15
C LEU A 15 6.82 -4.06 2.56
N ALA A 16 6.32 -4.74 3.60
CA ALA A 16 6.63 -4.42 4.99
C ALA A 16 8.11 -4.64 5.33
N TRP A 17 8.73 -5.69 4.77
CA TRP A 17 10.15 -5.95 4.94
C TRP A 17 11.04 -4.93 4.23
N ARG A 18 10.61 -4.40 3.08
CA ARG A 18 11.42 -3.48 2.26
C ARG A 18 11.20 -2.00 2.60
N TYR A 19 9.97 -1.63 2.96
CA TYR A 19 9.53 -0.22 3.10
C TYR A 19 8.71 0.03 4.39
N GLY A 20 8.56 -0.98 5.26
CA GLY A 20 7.81 -0.86 6.50
C GLY A 20 6.29 -1.00 6.33
N PRO A 21 5.55 -1.18 7.44
CA PRO A 21 4.10 -1.40 7.45
C PRO A 21 3.31 -0.23 6.83
N LEU A 22 3.88 0.98 6.81
CA LEU A 22 3.29 2.17 6.21
C LEU A 22 3.05 2.03 4.70
N MET A 23 3.93 1.31 3.99
CA MET A 23 3.80 1.05 2.55
C MET A 23 2.56 0.18 2.26
N ALA A 24 2.37 -0.88 3.05
CA ALA A 24 1.24 -1.79 2.93
C ALA A 24 -0.09 -1.05 3.20
N VAL A 25 -0.13 -0.24 4.25
CA VAL A 25 -1.30 0.61 4.56
C VAL A 25 -1.62 1.58 3.42
N GLY A 26 -0.60 2.19 2.81
CA GLY A 26 -0.79 3.10 1.67
C GLY A 26 -1.40 2.41 0.47
N VAL A 27 -0.86 1.24 0.08
CA VAL A 27 -1.37 0.43 -1.04
C VAL A 27 -2.79 -0.07 -0.76
N LEU A 28 -3.08 -0.51 0.46
CA LEU A 28 -4.43 -0.91 0.87
C LEU A 28 -5.42 0.24 0.79
N LEU A 29 -5.04 1.44 1.22
CA LEU A 29 -5.90 2.63 1.10
C LEU A 29 -6.18 2.98 -0.36
N VAL A 30 -5.19 2.89 -1.25
CA VAL A 30 -5.40 3.09 -2.69
C VAL A 30 -6.34 2.04 -3.25
N ALA A 31 -6.15 0.76 -2.91
CA ALA A 31 -7.00 -0.33 -3.37
C ALA A 31 -8.44 -0.21 -2.85
N ALA A 32 -8.60 0.15 -1.57
CA ALA A 32 -9.90 0.42 -0.96
C ALA A 32 -10.58 1.66 -1.57
N GLY A 33 -9.83 2.73 -1.79
CA GLY A 33 -10.31 3.95 -2.46
C GLY A 33 -10.75 3.70 -3.89
N HIS A 34 -10.02 2.87 -4.64
CA HIS A 34 -10.40 2.42 -5.98
C HIS A 34 -11.72 1.65 -5.95
N ARG A 35 -11.88 0.70 -5.01
CA ARG A 35 -13.15 -0.03 -4.85
C ARG A 35 -14.31 0.87 -4.44
N ALA A 36 -14.07 1.82 -3.55
CA ALA A 36 -15.08 2.77 -3.08
C ALA A 36 -15.38 3.89 -4.09
N ARG A 37 -14.68 3.95 -5.23
CA ARG A 37 -14.67 5.09 -6.17
C ARG A 37 -14.49 6.45 -5.47
N SER A 38 -13.76 6.46 -4.36
CA SER A 38 -13.49 7.68 -3.59
C SER A 38 -12.13 8.23 -3.99
N SER A 39 -12.13 9.31 -4.75
CA SER A 39 -10.92 10.04 -5.15
C SER A 39 -10.11 10.50 -3.93
N TYR A 40 -10.79 10.84 -2.83
CA TYR A 40 -10.13 11.24 -1.59
C TYR A 40 -9.30 10.10 -0.98
N ALA A 41 -9.89 8.92 -0.85
CA ALA A 41 -9.19 7.75 -0.29
C ALA A 41 -8.02 7.29 -1.19
N MET A 42 -8.19 7.37 -2.51
CA MET A 42 -7.10 7.17 -3.47
C MET A 42 -5.96 8.15 -3.30
N CYS A 43 -6.27 9.46 -3.19
CA CYS A 43 -5.24 10.49 -3.00
C CYS A 43 -4.50 10.32 -1.68
N VAL A 44 -5.21 10.06 -0.57
CA VAL A 44 -4.57 9.84 0.74
C VAL A 44 -3.65 8.61 0.70
N GLY A 45 -4.12 7.49 0.13
CA GLY A 45 -3.28 6.30 -0.03
C GLY A 45 -2.06 6.54 -0.92
N GLY A 46 -2.25 7.23 -2.04
CA GLY A 46 -1.18 7.55 -3.00
C GLY A 46 -0.12 8.46 -2.40
N VAL A 47 -0.54 9.50 -1.66
CA VAL A 47 0.38 10.36 -0.90
C VAL A 47 1.16 9.55 0.12
N LEU A 48 0.51 8.64 0.86
CA LEU A 48 1.16 7.80 1.86
C LEU A 48 2.24 6.90 1.24
N VAL A 49 1.94 6.26 0.10
CA VAL A 49 2.90 5.45 -0.67
C VAL A 49 4.08 6.31 -1.14
N LEU A 50 3.80 7.51 -1.67
CA LEU A 50 4.83 8.42 -2.16
C LEU A 50 5.76 8.88 -1.03
N LEU A 51 5.21 9.18 0.15
CA LEU A 51 5.94 9.62 1.33
C LEU A 51 6.87 8.53 1.86
N VAL A 52 6.40 7.27 1.85
CA VAL A 52 7.22 6.10 2.19
C VAL A 52 8.33 5.90 1.17
N LEU A 53 8.04 5.99 -0.13
CA LEU A 53 9.07 5.91 -1.17
C LEU A 53 10.16 6.97 -1.01
N VAL A 54 9.78 8.22 -0.74
CA VAL A 54 10.72 9.33 -0.54
C VAL A 54 11.55 9.11 0.73
N SER A 55 10.92 8.66 1.81
CA SER A 55 11.60 8.45 3.09
C SER A 55 12.58 7.27 3.07
N TYR A 56 12.25 6.20 2.35
CA TYR A 56 13.10 5.00 2.25
C TYR A 56 14.02 4.99 1.03
N GLY A 57 13.75 5.80 0.00
CA GLY A 57 14.59 5.93 -1.19
C GLY A 57 15.81 6.82 -1.02
N HIS A 58 15.94 7.49 0.13
CA HIS A 58 17.06 8.37 0.48
C HIS A 58 18.17 7.67 1.28
N HIS A 59 18.07 6.35 1.48
CA HIS A 59 19.05 5.51 2.20
C HIS A 59 19.98 4.75 1.27
#